data_AF-A0A5E4WHR4-F1
#
_entry.id   AF-A0A5E4WHR4-F1
#
_cell.length_a   1.000
_cell.length_b   1.000
_cell.length_c   1.000
_cell.angle_alpha   90.00
_cell.angle_beta   90.00
_cell.angle_gamma   90.00
#
_symmetry.space_group_name_H-M   'P 1'
#
loop_
_entity.id
_entity.type
_entity.pdbx_description
1 polymer ?
#
loop_
_entity_poly.entity_id
_entity_poly.type
_entity_poly.pdbx_seq_one_letter_code
_entity_poly.pdbx_strand_id
1 'polypeptide(L)'
;MAVGDRITLYFNIVGPDEYNAGTLTVSQRMVGANITFTVPKSNIVKALDTEAQVMYVVAYDTNTDQSPTLTLKILKAPAASS
;
A
#
# COMPACT_ATOMS: atom_id res chain seq x y z
N MET A 1 3.68 9.43 -13.71
CA MET A 1 4.68 9.69 -12.66
C MET A 1 6.01 10.00 -13.34
N ALA A 2 6.66 11.06 -12.88
CA ALA A 2 7.95 11.53 -13.35
C ALA A 2 8.99 11.45 -12.23
N VAL A 3 10.25 11.71 -12.56
CA VAL A 3 11.33 11.77 -11.57
C VAL A 3 11.05 12.90 -10.57
N GLY A 4 11.20 12.60 -9.29
CA GLY A 4 10.95 13.56 -8.20
C GLY A 4 9.56 13.46 -7.57
N ASP A 5 8.58 12.84 -8.26
CA ASP A 5 7.26 12.57 -7.68
C ASP A 5 7.39 11.73 -6.41
N ARG A 6 6.45 11.89 -5.48
CA ARG A 6 6.46 11.21 -4.19
C ARG A 6 5.23 10.31 -4.07
N ILE A 7 5.44 9.03 -3.81
CA ILE A 7 4.38 8.03 -3.70
C ILE A 7 4.30 7.54 -2.26
N THR A 8 3.10 7.52 -1.70
CA THR A 8 2.84 6.95 -0.38
C THR A 8 1.76 5.87 -0.50
N LEU A 9 2.04 4.66 0.00
CA LEU A 9 1.06 3.57 0.06
C LEU A 9 0.43 3.50 1.45
N TYR A 10 -0.88 3.33 1.48
CA TYR A 10 -1.69 3.07 2.67
C TYR A 10 -2.29 1.68 2.60
N PHE A 11 -2.16 0.92 3.70
CA PHE A 11 -2.79 -0.36 3.90
C PHE A 11 -3.73 -0.30 5.10
N ASN A 12 -4.93 -0.85 4.96
CA ASN A 12 -6.00 -0.78 5.93
C ASN A 12 -6.34 0.67 6.34
N ILE A 13 -6.43 1.56 5.35
CA ILE A 13 -6.85 2.94 5.59
C ILE A 13 -8.21 2.93 6.30
N VAL A 14 -8.40 3.82 7.28
CA VAL A 14 -9.58 3.89 8.18
C VAL A 14 -9.84 2.69 9.12
N GLY A 15 -8.99 1.66 9.13
CA GLY A 15 -9.02 0.58 10.12
C GLY A 15 -8.22 0.89 11.39
N PRO A 16 -8.42 0.14 12.49
CA PRO A 16 -7.65 0.31 13.75
C PRO A 16 -6.14 0.05 13.59
N ASP A 17 -5.70 -0.41 12.42
CA ASP A 17 -4.34 -0.81 12.12
C ASP A 17 -3.84 -0.28 10.77
N GLU A 18 -4.22 0.96 10.45
CA GLU A 18 -3.70 1.66 9.29
C GLU A 18 -2.16 1.60 9.29
N TYR A 19 -1.62 1.23 8.14
CA TYR A 19 -0.19 1.17 7.89
C TYR A 19 0.15 2.09 6.71
N ASN A 20 1.06 3.02 6.97
CA ASN A 20 1.70 3.82 5.95
C ASN A 20 3.07 3.22 5.63
N ALA A 21 3.30 2.85 4.37
CA ALA A 21 4.55 2.23 3.92
C ALA A 21 5.73 3.22 3.79
N GLY A 22 5.53 4.47 4.24
CA GLY A 22 6.43 5.58 4.02
C GLY A 22 6.25 6.21 2.64
N THR A 23 6.96 7.31 2.41
CA THR A 23 6.98 7.99 1.12
C THR A 23 8.22 7.60 0.33
N LEU A 24 8.01 7.13 -0.90
CA LEU A 24 9.04 6.82 -1.87
C LEU A 24 9.15 7.94 -2.89
N THR A 25 10.36 8.48 -3.10
CA THR A 25 10.63 9.43 -4.19
C THR A 25 10.99 8.67 -5.47
N VAL A 26 10.29 8.96 -6.55
CA VAL A 26 10.49 8.34 -7.86
C VAL A 26 11.84 8.73 -8.43
N SER A 27 12.71 7.74 -8.59
CA SER A 27 13.99 7.91 -9.30
C SER A 27 13.83 7.67 -10.80
N GLN A 28 14.82 8.06 -11.61
CA GLN A 28 14.81 7.86 -13.06
C GLN A 28 14.62 6.39 -13.47
N ARG A 29 15.17 5.44 -12.70
CA ARG A 29 15.04 4.00 -12.98
C ARG A 29 13.66 3.42 -12.69
N MET A 30 12.83 4.14 -11.93
CA MET A 30 11.49 3.70 -11.54
C MET A 30 10.41 4.16 -12.52
N VAL A 31 10.71 5.15 -13.38
CA VAL A 31 9.75 5.65 -14.37
C VAL A 31 9.41 4.54 -15.37
N GLY A 32 8.13 4.21 -15.47
CA GLY A 32 7.62 3.12 -16.33
C GLY A 32 7.83 1.71 -15.78
N ALA A 33 8.45 1.56 -14.61
CA ALA A 33 8.61 0.28 -13.93
C ALA A 33 7.54 0.06 -12.86
N ASN A 34 7.32 -1.20 -12.49
CA ASN A 34 6.46 -1.53 -11.35
C ASN A 34 7.11 -1.07 -10.05
N ILE A 35 6.32 -0.45 -9.19
CA ILE A 35 6.73 -0.04 -7.84
C ILE A 35 6.07 -0.98 -6.85
N THR A 36 6.85 -1.52 -5.92
CA THR A 36 6.38 -2.49 -4.93
C THR A 36 6.64 -1.97 -3.53
N PHE A 37 5.67 -2.16 -2.65
CA PHE A 37 5.78 -1.87 -1.22
C PHE A 37 5.55 -3.16 -0.45
N THR A 38 6.27 -3.30 0.66
CA THR A 38 6.13 -4.45 1.57
C THR A 38 5.33 -4.03 2.79
N VAL A 39 4.25 -4.74 3.09
CA VAL A 39 3.48 -4.55 4.32
C VAL A 39 4.02 -5.52 5.38
N PRO A 40 4.40 -5.04 6.58
CA PRO A 40 4.87 -5.91 7.65
C PRO A 40 3.84 -6.96 8.03
N LYS A 41 4.30 -8.19 8.31
CA LYS A 41 3.43 -9.30 8.73
C LYS A 41 2.57 -8.95 9.95
N SER A 42 3.07 -8.11 10.86
CA SER A 42 2.30 -7.62 12.01
C SER A 42 1.03 -6.90 11.61
N ASN A 43 1.04 -6.12 10.53
CA ASN A 43 -0.14 -5.41 10.03
C ASN A 43 -1.08 -6.36 9.29
N ILE A 44 -0.53 -7.35 8.57
CA ILE A 44 -1.34 -8.40 7.93
C ILE A 44 -2.10 -9.23 8.96
N VAL A 45 -1.44 -9.64 10.06
CA VAL A 45 -2.06 -10.47 11.12
C VAL A 45 -3.28 -9.79 11.74
N LYS A 46 -3.21 -8.47 11.92
CA LYS A 46 -4.31 -7.71 12.51
C LYS A 46 -5.49 -7.50 11.56
N ALA A 47 -5.24 -7.54 10.26
CA ALA A 47 -6.27 -7.47 9.23
C ALA A 47 -6.83 -8.86 8.83
N LEU A 48 -6.41 -9.94 9.50
CA LEU A 48 -6.92 -11.28 9.19
C LEU A 48 -8.43 -11.37 9.42
N ASP A 49 -9.10 -12.05 8.49
CA ASP A 49 -10.53 -12.30 8.48
C ASP A 49 -11.39 -11.02 8.39
N THR A 50 -10.76 -9.88 8.10
CA THR A 50 -11.42 -8.60 7.79
C THR A 50 -11.17 -8.18 6.34
N GLU A 51 -11.85 -7.11 5.92
CA GLU A 51 -11.53 -6.40 4.70
C GLU A 51 -10.50 -5.31 5.00
N ALA A 52 -9.40 -5.30 4.25
CA ALA A 52 -8.37 -4.27 4.29
C ALA A 52 -8.52 -3.36 3.07
N GLN A 53 -8.61 -2.05 3.31
CA GLN A 53 -8.65 -1.05 2.25
C GLN A 53 -7.23 -0.58 1.91
N VAL A 54 -6.85 -0.65 0.64
CA VAL A 54 -5.52 -0.29 0.14
C VAL A 54 -5.65 0.83 -0.88
N MET A 55 -4.81 1.85 -0.76
CA MET A 55 -4.72 2.93 -1.74
C MET A 55 -3.31 3.51 -1.77
N TYR A 56 -2.99 4.25 -2.83
CA TYR A 56 -1.78 5.05 -2.90
C TYR A 56 -2.08 6.51 -3.22
N VAL A 57 -1.19 7.37 -2.80
CA VAL A 57 -1.22 8.81 -3.07
C VAL A 57 0.05 9.18 -3.82
N VAL A 58 -0.09 9.96 -4.89
CA VAL A 58 1.02 10.54 -5.64
C VAL A 58 1.01 12.04 -5.42
N ALA A 59 2.06 12.56 -4.78
CA ALA A 59 2.31 13.97 -4.68
C ALA A 59 3.29 14.38 -5.79
N TYR A 60 2.82 15.28 -6.65
CA TYR A 60 3.62 16.02 -7.62
C TYR A 60 4.11 17.32 -6.98
N ASP A 61 4.73 18.20 -7.77
CA ASP A 61 5.28 19.47 -7.28
C ASP A 61 4.24 20.34 -6.54
N THR A 62 3.07 20.55 -7.15
CA THR A 62 2.00 21.40 -6.58
C THR A 62 0.67 20.69 -6.35
N ASN A 63 0.54 19.44 -6.81
CA ASN A 63 -0.72 18.70 -6.82
C ASN A 63 -0.58 17.34 -6.14
N THR A 64 -1.70 16.77 -5.75
CA THR A 64 -1.75 15.41 -5.17
C THR A 64 -2.94 14.66 -5.76
N ASP A 65 -2.68 13.47 -6.28
CA ASP A 65 -3.70 12.54 -6.75
C ASP A 65 -3.79 11.34 -5.80
N GLN A 66 -5.01 10.84 -5.62
CA GLN A 66 -5.27 9.62 -4.87
C GLN A 66 -5.77 8.53 -5.82
N SER A 67 -5.30 7.30 -5.63
CA SER A 67 -5.86 6.16 -6.33
C SER A 67 -7.27 5.86 -5.83
N PRO A 68 -8.10 5.15 -6.62
CA PRO A 68 -9.24 4.44 -6.07
C PRO A 68 -8.81 3.51 -4.93
N THR A 69 -9.70 3.28 -3.97
CA THR A 69 -9.49 2.30 -2.91
C THR A 69 -9.74 0.89 -3.44
N LEU A 70 -8.78 0.01 -3.18
CA LEU A 70 -8.89 -1.43 -3.41
C LEU A 70 -9.22 -2.13 -2.09
N THR A 71 -10.36 -2.81 -2.04
CA THR A 71 -10.75 -3.64 -0.89
C THR A 71 -10.24 -5.06 -1.06
N LEU A 72 -9.46 -5.54 -0.09
CA LEU A 72 -8.88 -6.88 -0.06
C LEU A 72 -9.44 -7.66 1.12
N LYS A 73 -9.98 -8.86 0.87
CA LYS A 73 -10.30 -9.80 1.95
C LYS A 73 -9.04 -10.58 2.33
N ILE A 74 -8.53 -10.36 3.52
CA ILE A 74 -7.29 -11.02 3.98
C ILE A 74 -7.67 -12.30 4.73
N LEU A 75 -7.39 -13.44 4.13
CA LEU A 75 -7.72 -14.75 4.70
C LEU A 75 -6.53 -15.35 5.41
N LYS A 76 -6.79 -16.03 6.52
CA LYS A 76 -5.83 -16.95 7.10
C LYS A 76 -5.66 -18.16 6.18
N ALA A 77 -4.42 -18.49 5.84
CA ALA A 77 -4.14 -19.72 5.10
C ALA A 77 -4.67 -20.94 5.91
N PRO A 78 -5.27 -21.94 5.26
CA PRO A 78 -5.65 -23.17 5.94
C PRO A 78 -4.40 -23.80 6.55
N ALA A 79 -4.55 -24.39 7.75
CA ALA A 79 -3.46 -25.11 8.39
C ALA A 79 -2.98 -26.21 7.42
N ALA A 80 -1.69 -26.23 7.10
CA ALA A 80 -1.13 -27.30 6.29
C ALA A 80 -1.32 -28.61 7.08
N SER A 81 -2.07 -29.54 6.50
CA SER A 81 -2.19 -30.90 7.02
C SER A 81 -0.81 -31.55 6.98
N SER A 82 -0.24 -31.80 8.16
CA SER A 82 1.00 -32.56 8.38
C SER A 82 0.76 -34.06 8.29
#